data_AF-A0A944J6B4-F1
#
_entry.id   AF-A0A944J6B4-F1
#
_cell.length_a   1.000
_cell.length_b   1.000
_cell.length_c   1.000
_cell.angle_alpha   90.00
_cell.angle_beta   90.00
_cell.angle_gamma   90.00
#
_symmetry.space_group_name_H-M   'P 1'
#
loop_
_entity.id
_entity.type
_entity.pdbx_description
1 polymer ?
#
loop_
_entity_poly.entity_id
_entity_poly.type
_entity_poly.pdbx_seq_one_letter_code
_entity_poly.pdbx_strand_id
1 'polypeptide(L)'
;MEKTVEAVAGTTSFERRVGGGMARVIEKIKEGYASDRTWSTSEELCQISGKGVGSRERPSLSFSIYAPQDVGDPRNPEGTRLFALGKEAVANTRSAGLYFECMSPRLEGSERVPARIRGGLGKAQDRGDAVNNLVANLTVLHAASLAVAKELECEGNGGLPEKLDPELQPLP
;
A
#
# COMPACT_ATOMS: atom_id res chain seq x y z
N MET A 1 12.37 -10.75 -2.74
CA MET A 1 11.93 -9.34 -2.81
C MET A 1 12.40 -8.69 -4.09
N GLU A 2 13.70 -8.68 -4.39
CA GLU A 2 14.26 -8.06 -5.61
C GLU A 2 13.54 -8.47 -6.91
N LYS A 3 13.52 -9.76 -7.25
CA LYS A 3 12.80 -10.28 -8.44
C LYS A 3 11.31 -9.90 -8.49
N THR A 4 10.66 -9.82 -7.33
CA THR A 4 9.25 -9.43 -7.21
C THR A 4 9.08 -7.95 -7.56
N VAL A 5 9.97 -7.09 -7.05
CA VAL A 5 9.98 -5.66 -7.37
C VAL A 5 10.26 -5.45 -8.86
N GLU A 6 11.20 -6.18 -9.45
CA GLU A 6 11.48 -6.12 -10.88
C GLU A 6 10.28 -6.51 -11.73
N ALA A 7 9.58 -7.60 -11.37
CA ALA A 7 8.38 -8.04 -12.06
C ALA A 7 7.23 -7.04 -11.94
N VAL A 8 7.00 -6.47 -10.74
CA VAL A 8 6.01 -5.43 -10.49
C VAL A 8 6.33 -4.16 -11.27
N ALA A 9 7.61 -3.82 -11.35
CA ALA A 9 8.08 -2.62 -12.02
C ALA A 9 8.23 -2.74 -13.53
N GLY A 10 8.29 -3.97 -14.07
CA GLY A 10 8.62 -4.23 -15.47
C GLY A 10 10.04 -3.81 -15.84
N THR A 11 10.96 -3.74 -14.87
CA THR A 11 12.33 -3.27 -15.09
C THR A 11 13.31 -3.86 -14.08
N THR A 12 14.57 -4.00 -14.48
CA THR A 12 15.68 -4.52 -13.66
C THR A 12 16.66 -3.41 -13.23
N SER A 13 16.37 -2.15 -13.57
CA SER A 13 17.24 -1.02 -13.26
C SER A 13 16.45 0.07 -12.53
N PHE A 14 16.93 0.51 -11.38
CA PHE A 14 16.21 1.47 -10.53
C PHE A 14 17.04 2.72 -10.28
N GLU A 15 16.41 3.88 -10.34
CA GLU A 15 17.02 5.16 -9.99
C GLU A 15 16.33 5.74 -8.75
N ARG A 16 17.13 6.10 -7.74
CA ARG A 16 16.61 6.86 -6.59
C ARG A 16 16.29 8.28 -7.03
N ARG A 17 15.03 8.68 -6.92
CA ARG A 17 14.59 10.05 -7.20
C ARG A 17 14.54 10.90 -5.93
N VAL A 18 14.79 12.20 -6.09
CA VAL A 18 14.66 13.22 -5.05
C VAL A 18 13.20 13.67 -5.06
N GLY A 19 12.31 12.93 -4.40
CA GLY A 19 10.88 13.21 -4.34
C GLY A 19 10.09 12.06 -3.70
N GLY A 20 9.11 12.38 -2.86
CA GLY A 20 8.49 11.43 -1.93
C GLY A 20 9.40 11.08 -0.75
N GLY A 21 9.00 10.09 0.04
CA GLY A 21 9.84 9.50 1.07
C GLY A 21 9.11 9.22 2.38
N MET A 22 9.66 8.29 3.16
CA MET A 22 9.05 7.81 4.40
C MET A 22 8.68 8.97 5.33
N ALA A 23 9.61 9.88 5.63
CA ALA A 23 9.35 11.00 6.54
C ALA A 23 8.13 11.85 6.12
N ARG A 24 7.98 12.14 4.83
CA ARG A 24 6.86 12.93 4.29
C ARG A 24 5.54 12.16 4.36
N VAL A 25 5.56 10.86 4.08
CA VAL A 25 4.39 9.99 4.26
C VAL A 25 3.93 9.99 5.71
N ILE A 26 4.85 9.84 6.65
CA ILE A 26 4.57 9.83 8.09
C ILE A 26 3.97 11.16 8.55
N GLU A 27 4.56 12.27 8.13
CA GLU A 27 4.04 13.62 8.40
C GLU A 27 2.60 13.76 7.88
N LYS A 28 2.34 13.34 6.65
CA LYS A 28 1.02 13.47 6.01
C LYS A 28 -0.04 12.54 6.62
N ILE A 29 0.36 11.37 7.09
CA ILE A 29 -0.52 10.48 7.87
C ILE A 29 -0.90 11.16 9.20
N LYS A 30 0.08 11.74 9.91
CA LYS A 30 -0.16 12.46 11.17
C LYS A 30 -1.08 13.66 10.97
N GLU A 31 -0.81 14.49 9.97
CA GLU A 31 -1.68 15.63 9.61
C GLU A 31 -3.08 15.18 9.23
N GLY A 32 -3.20 14.14 8.40
CA GLY A 32 -4.48 13.60 7.97
C GLY A 32 -5.30 13.10 9.15
N TYR A 33 -4.67 12.37 10.05
CA TYR A 33 -5.31 11.82 11.25
C TYR A 33 -5.73 12.94 12.23
N ALA A 34 -4.86 13.92 12.49
CA ALA A 34 -5.15 15.04 13.39
C ALA A 34 -6.20 16.03 12.85
N SER A 35 -6.48 16.01 11.55
CA SER A 35 -7.41 16.96 10.92
C SER A 35 -8.90 16.67 11.18
N ASP A 36 -9.22 15.60 11.92
CA ASP A 36 -10.57 15.05 12.15
C ASP A 36 -11.34 14.71 10.85
N ARG A 37 -10.69 14.80 9.69
CA ARG A 37 -11.27 14.41 8.41
C ARG A 37 -11.39 12.90 8.35
N THR A 38 -12.47 12.43 7.74
CA THR A 38 -12.67 11.00 7.54
C THR A 38 -11.70 10.39 6.53
N TRP A 39 -11.03 11.21 5.71
CA TRP A 39 -10.06 10.80 4.69
C TRP A 39 -8.96 11.87 4.49
N SER A 40 -7.83 11.49 3.89
CA SER A 40 -6.78 12.42 3.47
C SER A 40 -6.31 12.18 2.03
N THR A 41 -5.72 13.20 1.42
CA THR A 41 -5.07 13.07 0.11
C THR A 41 -3.87 12.13 0.22
N SER A 42 -3.75 11.19 -0.73
CA SER A 42 -2.61 10.27 -0.77
C SER A 42 -1.30 10.98 -1.06
N GLU A 43 -0.26 10.52 -0.40
CA GLU A 43 1.11 11.00 -0.56
C GLU A 43 2.03 9.88 -0.98
N GLU A 44 2.88 10.16 -1.97
CA GLU A 44 3.75 9.16 -2.58
C GLU A 44 4.92 8.83 -1.64
N LEU A 45 5.04 7.55 -1.28
CA LEU A 45 6.22 7.03 -0.60
C LEU A 45 7.40 7.00 -1.54
N CYS A 46 7.22 6.39 -2.72
CA CYS A 46 8.24 6.32 -3.75
C CYS A 46 7.63 6.02 -5.12
N GLN A 47 8.34 6.42 -6.16
CA GLN A 47 8.10 6.01 -7.53
C GLN A 47 9.14 4.97 -7.95
N ILE A 48 8.70 3.84 -8.49
CA ILE A 48 9.56 2.77 -8.97
C ILE A 48 9.81 3.03 -10.45
N SER A 49 11.03 3.40 -10.79
CA SER A 49 11.38 3.87 -12.14
C SER A 49 12.44 2.99 -12.78
N GLY A 50 12.08 2.39 -13.92
CA GLY A 50 13.04 1.85 -14.88
C GLY A 50 13.83 2.96 -15.56
N LYS A 51 15.13 2.75 -15.80
CA LYS A 51 15.93 3.69 -16.60
C LYS A 51 15.28 3.87 -17.98
N GLY A 52 14.95 5.11 -18.35
CA GLY A 52 14.38 5.47 -19.66
C GLY A 52 12.85 5.42 -19.80
N VAL A 53 12.09 4.99 -18.79
CA VAL A 53 10.61 4.94 -18.84
C VAL A 53 9.99 6.32 -18.55
N GLY A 54 8.98 6.77 -19.32
CA GLY A 54 8.28 8.05 -19.08
C GLY A 54 7.58 8.11 -17.71
N SER A 55 7.41 9.31 -17.13
CA SER A 55 6.89 9.46 -15.74
C SER A 55 5.47 8.95 -15.51
N ARG A 56 4.64 8.87 -16.56
CA ARG A 56 3.21 8.54 -16.45
C ARG A 56 2.92 7.04 -16.30
N GLU A 57 3.86 6.17 -16.65
CA GLU A 57 3.68 4.71 -16.67
C GLU A 57 4.40 3.98 -15.53
N ARG A 58 4.97 4.74 -14.58
CA ARG A 58 5.81 4.17 -13.52
C ARG A 58 4.96 3.67 -12.35
N PRO A 59 5.23 2.47 -11.84
CA PRO A 59 4.61 2.02 -10.61
C PRO A 59 4.93 2.96 -9.46
N SER A 60 3.93 3.23 -8.63
CA SER A 60 4.06 4.15 -7.51
C SER A 60 3.42 3.56 -6.26
N LEU A 61 4.08 3.79 -5.12
CA LEU A 61 3.55 3.47 -3.79
C LEU A 61 3.11 4.76 -3.11
N SER A 62 1.88 4.78 -2.61
CA SER A 62 1.29 5.95 -1.94
C SER A 62 0.50 5.56 -0.71
N PHE A 63 0.40 6.46 0.26
CA PHE A 63 -0.31 6.24 1.52
C PHE A 63 -1.23 7.41 1.86
N SER A 64 -2.38 7.12 2.45
CA SER A 64 -3.36 8.11 2.96
C SER A 64 -4.14 7.57 4.15
N ILE A 65 -4.91 8.45 4.79
CA ILE A 65 -6.02 8.08 5.66
C ILE A 65 -7.24 7.74 4.79
N TYR A 66 -7.86 6.58 5.03
CA TYR A 66 -9.09 6.17 4.34
C TYR A 66 -10.33 6.40 5.21
N ALA A 67 -11.48 6.56 4.56
CA ALA A 67 -12.78 6.66 5.22
C ALA A 67 -13.39 5.27 5.41
N PRO A 68 -14.18 5.01 6.48
CA PRO A 68 -14.70 3.67 6.79
C PRO A 68 -15.39 2.98 5.60
N GLN A 69 -16.09 3.74 4.78
CA GLN A 69 -16.81 3.25 3.60
C GLN A 69 -15.91 2.83 2.42
N ASP A 70 -14.61 3.12 2.47
CA ASP A 70 -13.65 2.73 1.42
C ASP A 70 -13.29 1.23 1.51
N VAL A 71 -13.55 0.60 2.68
CA VAL A 71 -13.40 -0.85 2.89
C VAL A 71 -14.72 -1.53 2.53
N GLY A 72 -14.65 -2.61 1.76
CA GLY A 72 -15.83 -3.33 1.27
C GLY A 72 -16.59 -2.56 0.18
N ASP A 73 -15.97 -1.57 -0.48
CA ASP A 73 -16.61 -0.83 -1.56
C ASP A 73 -16.90 -1.78 -2.75
N PRO A 74 -18.18 -1.99 -3.13
CA PRO A 74 -18.53 -2.88 -4.23
C PRO A 74 -18.10 -2.34 -5.60
N ARG A 75 -17.67 -1.07 -5.69
CA ARG A 75 -17.26 -0.40 -6.94
C ARG A 75 -15.79 -0.62 -7.29
N ASN A 76 -15.20 -1.69 -6.79
CA ASN A 76 -13.86 -2.09 -7.19
C ASN A 76 -13.78 -2.27 -8.71
N PRO A 77 -12.66 -1.87 -9.36
CA PRO A 77 -12.48 -2.08 -10.79
C PRO A 77 -12.66 -3.54 -11.18
N GLU A 78 -13.16 -3.78 -12.39
CA GLU A 78 -13.29 -5.12 -12.94
C GLU A 78 -11.97 -5.90 -12.86
N GLY A 79 -12.05 -7.20 -12.54
CA GLY A 79 -10.87 -8.05 -12.35
C GLY A 79 -10.15 -7.87 -11.01
N THR A 80 -10.68 -7.04 -10.10
CA THR A 80 -10.17 -6.94 -8.72
C THR A 80 -10.53 -8.18 -7.92
N ARG A 81 -9.54 -8.72 -7.21
CA ARG A 81 -9.69 -9.82 -6.26
C ARG A 81 -9.44 -9.32 -4.84
N LEU A 82 -10.21 -9.83 -3.88
CA LEU A 82 -10.03 -9.54 -2.45
C LEU A 82 -9.14 -10.60 -1.82
N PHE A 83 -8.38 -10.23 -0.79
CA PHE A 83 -7.47 -11.12 -0.06
C PHE A 83 -7.58 -10.90 1.45
N ALA A 84 -7.41 -11.95 2.23
CA ALA A 84 -7.43 -11.91 3.69
C ALA A 84 -6.12 -11.32 4.26
N LEU A 85 -5.96 -10.01 4.19
CA LEU A 85 -4.78 -9.29 4.69
C LEU A 85 -5.16 -7.91 5.23
N GLY A 86 -4.70 -7.58 6.43
CA GLY A 86 -5.08 -6.34 7.11
C GLY A 86 -6.59 -6.31 7.40
N LYS A 87 -7.21 -5.14 7.21
CA LYS A 87 -8.68 -5.00 7.20
C LYS A 87 -9.28 -5.44 5.88
N GLU A 88 -8.61 -5.08 4.80
CA GLU A 88 -8.95 -5.49 3.45
C GLU A 88 -7.71 -5.35 2.59
N ALA A 89 -7.52 -6.29 1.68
CA ALA A 89 -6.54 -6.17 0.62
C ALA A 89 -7.21 -6.50 -0.71
N VAL A 90 -6.89 -5.69 -1.72
CA VAL A 90 -7.39 -5.85 -3.08
C VAL A 90 -6.24 -5.83 -4.05
N ALA A 91 -6.33 -6.62 -5.12
CA ALA A 91 -5.38 -6.53 -6.22
C ALA A 91 -6.03 -6.84 -7.56
N ASN A 92 -5.54 -6.18 -8.60
CA ASN A 92 -5.82 -6.47 -9.99
C ASN A 92 -4.50 -6.46 -10.78
N THR A 93 -4.56 -6.61 -12.10
CA THR A 93 -3.38 -6.78 -12.96
C THR A 93 -2.39 -5.61 -12.88
N ARG A 94 -2.86 -4.41 -12.52
CA ARG A 94 -2.05 -3.17 -12.54
C ARG A 94 -2.01 -2.39 -11.21
N SER A 95 -2.67 -2.87 -10.17
CA SER A 95 -2.72 -2.20 -8.88
C SER A 95 -2.94 -3.15 -7.71
N ALA A 96 -2.64 -2.66 -6.52
CA ALA A 96 -3.05 -3.26 -5.26
C ALA A 96 -3.44 -2.18 -4.26
N GLY A 97 -4.33 -2.51 -3.33
CA GLY A 97 -4.72 -1.71 -2.18
C GLY A 97 -4.63 -2.55 -0.91
N LEU A 98 -4.18 -1.94 0.18
CA LEU A 98 -4.08 -2.58 1.49
C LEU A 98 -4.54 -1.59 2.55
N TYR A 99 -5.60 -1.94 3.25
CA TYR A 99 -6.21 -1.18 4.32
C TYR A 99 -5.84 -1.81 5.66
N PHE A 100 -5.34 -1.02 6.59
CA PHE A 100 -4.99 -1.47 7.92
C PHE A 100 -5.21 -0.36 8.96
N GLU A 101 -5.35 -0.76 10.21
CA GLU A 101 -5.56 0.16 11.33
C GLU A 101 -4.30 0.22 12.18
N CYS A 102 -3.92 1.43 12.59
CA CYS A 102 -2.72 1.69 13.37
C CYS A 102 -3.07 2.41 14.68
N MET A 103 -2.84 1.74 15.80
CA MET A 103 -2.78 2.38 17.11
C MET A 103 -1.30 2.65 17.42
N SER A 104 -0.96 3.88 17.75
CA SER A 104 0.44 4.29 17.91
C SER A 104 0.59 5.47 18.87
N PRO A 105 1.63 5.47 19.73
CA PRO A 105 1.96 6.63 20.54
C PRO A 105 2.40 7.85 19.70
N ARG A 106 2.76 7.65 18.42
CA ARG A 106 3.09 8.73 17.47
C ARG A 106 1.84 9.38 16.84
N LEU A 107 0.65 8.86 17.15
CA LEU A 107 -0.66 9.32 16.65
C LEU A 107 -1.59 9.57 17.86
N GLU A 108 -1.62 10.81 18.33
CA GLU A 108 -2.37 11.20 19.54
C GLU A 108 -3.88 10.87 19.42
N GLY A 109 -4.43 10.12 20.37
CA GLY A 109 -5.83 9.71 20.37
C GLY A 109 -6.10 8.39 19.64
N SER A 110 -5.09 7.80 18.99
CA SER A 110 -5.25 6.54 18.24
C SER A 110 -5.54 5.34 19.12
N GLU A 111 -5.32 5.43 20.43
CA GLU A 111 -5.73 4.43 21.43
C GLU A 111 -7.25 4.32 21.58
N ARG A 112 -7.99 5.35 21.17
CA ARG A 112 -9.47 5.35 21.17
C ARG A 112 -10.03 5.12 19.78
N VAL A 113 -9.41 5.72 18.77
CA VAL A 113 -9.84 5.64 17.37
C VAL A 113 -8.62 5.31 16.51
N PRO A 114 -8.38 4.04 16.18
CA PRO A 114 -7.20 3.65 15.40
C PRO A 114 -7.11 4.43 14.07
N ALA A 115 -5.89 4.82 13.70
CA ALA A 115 -5.67 5.49 12.43
C ALA A 115 -5.88 4.53 11.26
N ARG A 116 -6.81 4.88 10.38
CA ARG A 116 -7.21 4.10 9.20
C ARG A 116 -6.27 4.40 8.03
N ILE A 117 -5.25 3.57 7.81
CA ILE A 117 -4.23 3.81 6.78
C ILE A 117 -4.48 2.92 5.56
N ARG A 118 -4.41 3.53 4.37
CA ARG A 118 -4.48 2.85 3.08
C ARG A 118 -3.14 2.98 2.38
N GLY A 119 -2.52 1.85 2.10
CA GLY A 119 -1.45 1.73 1.12
C GLY A 119 -2.03 1.48 -0.26
N GLY A 120 -1.46 2.11 -1.29
CA GLY A 120 -1.80 1.88 -2.68
C GLY A 120 -0.56 1.64 -3.52
N LEU A 121 -0.61 0.60 -4.35
CA LEU A 121 0.29 0.38 -5.48
C LEU A 121 -0.49 0.66 -6.75
N GLY A 122 -0.05 1.64 -7.54
CA GLY A 122 -0.62 1.94 -8.85
C GLY A 122 0.36 1.66 -9.98
N LYS A 123 -0.18 1.49 -11.20
CA LYS A 123 0.60 1.40 -12.45
C LYS A 123 1.67 0.30 -12.45
N ALA A 124 1.39 -0.82 -11.80
CA ALA A 124 2.23 -2.00 -11.95
C ALA A 124 2.24 -2.46 -13.41
N GLN A 125 3.33 -3.11 -13.80
CA GLN A 125 3.42 -3.81 -15.08
C GLN A 125 2.29 -4.84 -15.15
N ASP A 126 1.54 -4.83 -16.24
CA ASP A 126 0.54 -5.87 -16.48
C ASP A 126 1.25 -7.19 -16.79
N ARG A 127 0.96 -8.21 -15.98
CA ARG A 127 1.48 -9.58 -16.10
C ARG A 127 0.36 -10.61 -16.28
N GLY A 128 -0.89 -10.15 -16.45
CA GLY A 128 -2.09 -10.99 -16.42
C GLY A 128 -2.64 -11.21 -15.00
N ASP A 129 -3.83 -11.81 -14.93
CA ASP A 129 -4.66 -11.97 -13.73
C ASP A 129 -4.41 -13.25 -12.93
N ALA A 130 -3.38 -14.03 -13.30
CA ALA A 130 -2.95 -15.19 -12.53
C ALA A 130 -2.71 -14.80 -11.07
N VAL A 131 -3.20 -15.60 -10.12
CA VAL A 131 -3.16 -15.30 -8.67
C VAL A 131 -1.76 -14.88 -8.22
N ASN A 132 -0.71 -15.60 -8.64
CA ASN A 132 0.68 -15.28 -8.29
C ASN A 132 1.11 -13.86 -8.71
N ASN A 133 0.58 -13.32 -9.81
CA ASN A 133 0.88 -11.96 -10.26
C ASN A 133 0.20 -10.90 -9.38
N LEU A 134 -1.02 -11.19 -8.93
CA LEU A 134 -1.78 -10.33 -8.01
C LEU A 134 -1.13 -10.33 -6.62
N VAL A 135 -0.74 -11.52 -6.13
CA VAL A 135 0.02 -11.69 -4.88
C VAL A 135 1.37 -10.98 -4.97
N ALA A 136 2.04 -10.95 -6.13
CA ALA A 136 3.27 -10.17 -6.31
C ALA A 136 3.03 -8.65 -6.14
N ASN A 137 1.94 -8.11 -6.67
CA ASN A 137 1.54 -6.71 -6.43
C ASN A 137 1.32 -6.46 -4.93
N LEU A 138 0.60 -7.35 -4.25
CA LEU A 138 0.39 -7.27 -2.79
C LEU A 138 1.67 -7.44 -1.99
N THR A 139 2.61 -8.26 -2.42
CA THR A 139 3.88 -8.49 -1.71
C THR A 139 4.69 -7.20 -1.62
N VAL A 140 4.78 -6.46 -2.72
CA VAL A 140 5.49 -5.18 -2.76
C VAL A 140 4.76 -4.14 -1.90
N LEU A 141 3.44 -4.05 -2.02
CA LEU A 141 2.64 -3.13 -1.22
C LEU A 141 2.72 -3.45 0.27
N HIS A 142 2.59 -4.71 0.64
CA HIS A 142 2.66 -5.22 2.01
C HIS A 142 4.00 -4.85 2.66
N ALA A 143 5.13 -5.07 1.96
CA ALA A 143 6.43 -4.71 2.49
C ALA A 143 6.56 -3.20 2.78
N ALA A 144 6.02 -2.36 1.89
CA ALA A 144 5.98 -0.92 2.10
C ALA A 144 5.05 -0.52 3.25
N SER A 145 3.86 -1.12 3.35
CA SER A 145 2.90 -0.88 4.43
C SER A 145 3.45 -1.32 5.79
N LEU A 146 4.14 -2.46 5.85
CA LEU A 146 4.80 -2.93 7.06
C LEU A 146 5.90 -1.96 7.51
N ALA A 147 6.67 -1.39 6.55
CA ALA A 147 7.66 -0.37 6.87
C ALA A 147 7.02 0.93 7.40
N VAL A 148 5.91 1.37 6.81
CA VAL A 148 5.14 2.52 7.32
C VAL A 148 4.60 2.24 8.72
N ALA A 149 4.05 1.04 8.95
CA ALA A 149 3.51 0.64 10.25
C ALA A 149 4.60 0.61 11.33
N LYS A 150 5.79 0.09 11.01
CA LYS A 150 6.95 0.07 11.92
C LYS A 150 7.47 1.47 12.20
N GLU A 151 7.58 2.31 11.19
CA GLU A 151 8.00 3.70 11.36
C GLU A 151 6.99 4.49 12.20
N LEU A 152 5.70 4.24 12.04
CA LEU A 152 4.68 4.80 12.91
C LEU A 152 4.66 4.17 14.30
N GLU A 153 5.38 3.09 14.57
CA GLU A 153 5.29 2.31 15.81
C GLU A 153 3.86 1.82 16.09
N CYS A 154 3.18 1.35 15.04
CA CYS A 154 1.86 0.76 15.18
C CYS A 154 1.93 -0.50 16.04
N GLU A 155 1.06 -0.58 17.06
CA GLU A 155 0.90 -1.78 17.87
C GLU A 155 0.63 -3.00 16.99
N GLY A 156 1.39 -4.08 17.22
CA GLY A 156 1.28 -5.32 16.43
C GLY A 156 1.46 -5.12 14.92
N ASN A 157 2.24 -4.10 14.51
CA ASN A 157 2.40 -3.69 13.10
C ASN A 157 1.07 -3.36 12.39
N GLY A 158 0.04 -2.94 13.14
CA GLY A 158 -1.30 -2.69 12.60
C GLY A 158 -2.03 -3.95 12.11
N GLY A 159 -1.67 -5.12 12.68
CA GLY A 159 -2.21 -6.43 12.29
C GLY A 159 -1.61 -7.00 10.99
N LEU A 160 -0.58 -6.35 10.44
CA LEU A 160 0.13 -6.86 9.26
C LEU A 160 1.13 -7.96 9.68
N PRO A 161 1.16 -9.10 8.97
CA PRO A 161 2.11 -10.16 9.28
C PRO A 161 3.55 -9.72 8.95
N GLU A 162 4.54 -10.22 9.69
CA GLU A 162 5.96 -9.92 9.40
C GLU A 162 6.41 -10.40 8.01
N LYS A 163 5.74 -11.42 7.48
CA LYS A 163 5.94 -11.95 6.13
C LYS A 163 4.58 -12.26 5.52
N LEU A 164 4.41 -11.85 4.27
CA LEU A 164 3.22 -12.22 3.52
C LEU A 164 3.30 -13.71 3.15
N ASP A 165 2.18 -14.41 3.27
CA ASP A 165 2.05 -15.80 2.83
C ASP A 165 2.22 -15.87 1.30
N PRO A 166 3.23 -16.63 0.79
CA PRO A 166 3.40 -16.80 -0.65
C PRO A 166 2.25 -17.58 -1.30
N GLU A 167 1.46 -18.34 -0.53
CA GLU A 167 0.33 -19.13 -1.02
C GLU A 167 -1.02 -18.41 -0.84
N LEU A 168 -1.00 -17.13 -0.47
CA LEU A 168 -2.19 -16.31 -0.26
C LEU A 168 -3.18 -16.42 -1.43
N GLN A 169 -4.36 -16.94 -1.14
CA GLN A 169 -5.44 -17.08 -2.12
C GLN A 169 -6.42 -15.91 -2.05
N PRO A 170 -7.07 -15.58 -3.16
CA PRO A 170 -8.17 -14.63 -3.13
C PRO A 170 -9.33 -15.20 -2.31
N LEU A 171 -10.07 -14.30 -1.67
CA LEU A 171 -11.34 -14.63 -1.03
C LEU A 171 -12.37 -15.08 -2.09
N PRO A 172 -13.30 -15.98 -1.71
CA PRO A 172 -14.34 -16.48 -2.59
C PRO A 172 -15.30 -15.40 -3.09
#